data_AF-A0AAE0B4Z7-F1
#
_entry.id   AF-A0AAE0B4Z7-F1
#
_cell.length_a   1.000
_cell.length_b   1.000
_cell.length_c   1.000
_cell.angle_alpha   90.00
_cell.angle_beta   90.00
_cell.angle_gamma   90.00
#
_symmetry.space_group_name_H-M   'P 1'
#
loop_
_entity.id
_entity.type
_entity.pdbx_description
1 polymer ?
#
loop_
_entity_poly.entity_id
_entity_poly.type
_entity_poly.pdbx_seq_one_letter_code
_entity_poly.pdbx_strand_id
1 'polypeptide(L)'
;MSPYLFFIAMEVLSKIQAKRIEDSPNFKFHWKCDKIILSHLCFADDLIMLCHGSLSSVLVLKAALDEFSLLSGLHANHAKSNIFTSGVSSTISQQLINPFGYTVGLSPFVI
;
A
#
# COMPACT_ATOMS: atom_id res chain seq x y z
N MET A 1 11.23 0.28 16.71
CA MET A 1 12.34 -0.08 15.80
C MET A 1 13.38 1.06 15.86
N SER A 2 14.67 0.85 15.58
CA SER A 2 15.62 1.99 15.54
C SER A 2 15.35 2.86 14.29
N PRO A 3 15.42 4.21 14.35
CA PRO A 3 15.12 5.07 13.20
C PRO A 3 15.90 4.73 11.94
N TYR A 4 17.19 4.41 12.07
CA TYR A 4 18.04 4.02 10.94
C TYR A 4 17.61 2.70 10.31
N LEU A 5 17.29 1.71 11.14
CA LEU A 5 16.86 0.39 10.67
C LEU A 5 15.48 0.49 9.98
N PHE A 6 14.61 1.39 10.46
CA PHE A 6 13.33 1.66 9.83
C PHE A 6 13.53 2.23 8.43
N PHE A 7 14.41 3.22 8.29
CA PHE A 7 14.76 3.77 6.97
C PHE A 7 15.26 2.70 6.00
N ILE A 8 16.15 1.81 6.44
CA ILE A 8 16.66 0.72 5.60
C ILE A 8 15.53 -0.25 5.20
N ALA A 9 14.69 -0.63 6.15
CA ALA A 9 13.55 -1.51 5.87
C ALA A 9 12.58 -0.87 4.87
N MET A 10 12.31 0.43 5.01
CA MET A 10 11.47 1.16 4.08
C MET A 10 12.10 1.28 2.70
N GLU A 11 13.42 1.48 2.59
CA GLU A 11 14.13 1.48 1.30
C GLU A 11 14.01 0.13 0.58
N VAL A 12 14.08 -0.98 1.32
CA VAL A 12 13.85 -2.33 0.78
C VAL A 12 12.42 -2.47 0.25
N LEU A 13 11.42 -2.01 1.01
CA LEU A 13 10.03 -1.99 0.57
C LEU A 13 9.86 -1.14 -0.71
N SER A 14 10.48 0.03 -0.78
CA SER A 14 10.45 0.90 -1.96
C SER A 14 10.97 0.18 -3.20
N LYS A 15 12.08 -0.55 -3.07
CA LYS A 15 12.70 -1.32 -4.17
C LYS A 15 11.82 -2.49 -4.61
N ILE A 16 11.23 -3.23 -3.67
CA ILE A 16 10.29 -4.32 -3.97
C ILE A 16 9.08 -3.78 -4.74
N GLN A 17 8.47 -2.69 -4.25
CA GLN A 17 7.33 -2.07 -4.93
C GLN A 17 7.69 -1.58 -6.34
N ALA A 18 8.82 -0.89 -6.50
CA ALA A 18 9.26 -0.39 -7.80
C ALA A 18 9.40 -1.53 -8.82
N LYS A 19 10.04 -2.64 -8.41
CA LYS A 19 10.18 -3.83 -9.25
C LYS A 19 8.82 -4.44 -9.63
N ARG A 20 7.92 -4.61 -8.66
CA ARG A 20 6.58 -5.17 -8.90
C ARG A 20 5.73 -4.30 -9.82
N ILE A 21 5.88 -2.98 -9.72
CA ILE A 21 5.21 -2.01 -10.59
C ILE A 21 5.77 -2.12 -12.02
N GLU A 22 7.08 -2.21 -12.18
CA GLU A 22 7.74 -2.40 -13.49
C GLU A 22 7.29 -3.70 -14.17
N ASP A 23 7.20 -4.79 -13.41
CA ASP A 23 6.75 -6.10 -13.90
C ASP A 23 5.24 -6.15 -14.25
N SER A 24 4.47 -5.13 -13.84
CA SER A 24 3.01 -5.10 -13.93
C SER A 24 2.49 -4.02 -14.88
N PRO A 25 2.27 -4.31 -16.18
CA PRO A 25 1.85 -3.32 -17.17
C PRO A 25 0.46 -2.70 -16.89
N ASN A 26 -0.33 -3.35 -16.03
CA ASN A 26 -1.67 -2.89 -15.64
C ASN A 26 -1.68 -2.06 -14.35
N PHE A 27 -0.52 -1.84 -13.72
CA PHE A 27 -0.44 -0.99 -12.54
C PHE A 27 -0.70 0.47 -12.92
N LYS A 28 -1.57 1.12 -12.14
CA LYS A 28 -1.85 2.55 -12.27
C LYS A 28 -1.65 3.24 -10.94
N PHE A 29 -0.97 4.38 -10.98
CA PHE A 29 -0.84 5.26 -9.83
C PHE A 29 -2.15 5.99 -9.55
N HIS A 30 -2.30 6.48 -8.33
CA HIS A 30 -3.40 7.36 -7.99
C HIS A 30 -3.29 8.65 -8.85
N TRP A 31 -4.39 9.09 -9.46
CA TRP A 31 -4.45 10.23 -10.40
C TRP A 31 -3.77 11.53 -9.92
N LYS A 32 -3.75 11.80 -8.60
CA LYS A 32 -3.04 12.96 -8.00
C LYS A 32 -1.55 12.72 -7.76
N CYS A 33 -1.11 11.47 -7.78
CA CYS A 33 0.22 11.00 -7.41
C CYS A 33 1.03 10.47 -8.61
N ASP A 34 0.41 10.38 -9.78
CA ASP A 34 1.01 9.86 -11.01
C ASP A 34 2.25 10.67 -11.44
N LYS A 35 2.19 12.00 -11.32
CA LYS A 35 3.30 12.91 -11.68
C LYS A 35 4.53 12.78 -10.78
N ILE A 36 4.36 12.27 -9.57
CA ILE A 36 5.43 12.12 -8.57
C ILE A 36 5.79 10.66 -8.31
N ILE A 37 5.14 9.71 -9.01
CA ILE A 37 5.36 8.26 -8.88
C ILE A 37 5.28 7.83 -7.39
N LEU A 38 4.35 8.44 -6.64
CA LEU A 38 4.25 8.20 -5.21
C LEU A 38 3.42 6.94 -4.95
N SER A 39 4.11 5.84 -4.64
CA SER A 39 3.51 4.56 -4.27
C SER A 39 3.35 4.37 -2.76
N HIS A 40 4.20 5.02 -1.95
CA HIS A 40 4.15 4.95 -0.49
C HIS A 40 4.71 6.19 0.20
N LEU A 41 4.25 6.43 1.42
CA LEU A 41 4.75 7.42 2.37
C LEU A 41 5.06 6.69 3.68
N CYS A 42 6.25 6.92 4.21
CA CYS A 42 6.67 6.34 5.49
C CYS A 42 7.00 7.47 6.46
N PHE A 43 6.36 7.49 7.62
CA PHE A 43 6.66 8.44 8.68
C PHE A 43 6.69 7.73 10.03
N ALA A 44 7.84 7.80 10.70
CA ALA A 44 8.11 7.13 11.98
C ALA A 44 7.83 5.62 11.94
N ASP A 45 6.64 5.17 12.34
CA ASP A 45 6.22 3.77 12.36
C ASP A 45 5.03 3.50 11.39
N ASP A 46 4.52 4.54 10.74
CA ASP A 46 3.34 4.47 9.87
C ASP A 46 3.72 4.43 8.39
N LEU A 47 3.08 3.52 7.67
CA LEU A 47 3.20 3.31 6.24
C LEU A 47 1.84 3.57 5.58
N ILE A 48 1.80 4.51 4.63
CA ILE A 48 0.66 4.75 3.75
C ILE A 48 1.05 4.31 2.35
N MET A 49 0.27 3.45 1.71
CA MET A 49 0.47 3.10 0.30
C MET A 49 -0.66 3.63 -0.55
N LEU A 50 -0.31 4.10 -1.75
CA LEU A 50 -1.21 4.79 -2.67
C LEU A 50 -1.22 4.07 -4.02
N CYS A 51 -2.40 3.82 -4.56
CA CYS A 51 -2.57 3.32 -5.92
C CYS A 51 -3.91 3.75 -6.51
N HIS A 52 -4.10 3.47 -7.81
CA HIS A 52 -5.41 3.59 -8.44
C HIS A 52 -6.41 2.57 -7.85
N GLY A 53 -7.70 2.92 -7.80
CA GLY A 53 -8.79 2.07 -7.32
C GLY A 53 -9.14 0.88 -8.22
N SER A 54 -8.15 0.30 -8.93
CA SER A 54 -8.30 -0.91 -9.72
C SER A 54 -7.75 -2.12 -8.98
N LEU A 55 -8.42 -3.25 -9.11
CA LEU A 55 -8.02 -4.50 -8.45
C LEU A 55 -6.58 -4.90 -8.79
N SER A 56 -6.15 -4.73 -10.05
CA SER A 56 -4.78 -5.02 -10.47
C SER A 56 -3.74 -4.22 -9.67
N SER A 57 -3.97 -2.91 -9.47
CA SER A 57 -3.04 -2.06 -8.72
C SER A 57 -2.99 -2.44 -7.23
N VAL A 58 -4.15 -2.74 -6.66
CA VAL A 58 -4.27 -3.20 -5.28
C VAL A 58 -3.54 -4.52 -5.06
N LEU A 59 -3.69 -5.49 -5.97
CA LEU A 59 -3.01 -6.78 -5.88
C LEU A 59 -1.49 -6.66 -6.00
N VAL A 60 -1.00 -5.74 -6.84
CA VAL A 60 0.44 -5.44 -6.94
C VAL A 60 1.00 -4.89 -5.63
N LEU A 61 0.31 -3.93 -5.00
CA LEU A 61 0.72 -3.43 -3.69
C LEU A 61 0.68 -4.52 -2.62
N LYS A 62 -0.37 -5.34 -2.61
CA LYS A 62 -0.48 -6.47 -1.69
C LYS A 62 0.69 -7.44 -1.87
N ALA A 63 1.01 -7.83 -3.10
CA ALA A 63 2.11 -8.75 -3.39
C ALA A 63 3.46 -8.18 -2.91
N ALA A 64 3.69 -6.87 -3.09
CA ALA A 64 4.89 -6.21 -2.58
C ALA A 64 4.97 -6.21 -1.05
N LEU A 65 3.85 -5.99 -0.35
CA LEU A 65 3.77 -6.09 1.11
C LEU A 65 3.99 -7.51 1.61
N ASP A 66 3.38 -8.50 0.96
CA ASP A 66 3.50 -9.90 1.35
C ASP A 66 4.96 -10.37 1.18
N GLU A 67 5.62 -9.98 0.08
CA GLU A 67 7.05 -10.23 -0.16
C GLU A 67 7.94 -9.51 0.86
N PHE A 68 7.66 -8.24 1.17
CA PHE A 68 8.39 -7.52 2.20
C PHE A 68 8.22 -8.17 3.58
N SER A 69 7.02 -8.64 3.91
CA SER A 69 6.74 -9.32 5.18
C SER A 69 7.49 -10.65 5.28
N LEU A 70 7.56 -11.39 4.18
CA LEU A 70 8.31 -12.64 4.11
C LEU A 70 9.83 -12.41 4.31
N LEU A 71 10.39 -11.36 3.69
CA LEU A 71 11.83 -11.07 3.74
C LEU A 71 12.27 -10.44 5.06
N SER A 72 11.45 -9.55 5.63
CA SER A 72 11.80 -8.78 6.84
C SER A 72 11.28 -9.41 8.13
N GLY A 73 10.28 -10.29 8.05
CA GLY A 73 9.49 -10.75 9.20
C GLY A 73 8.55 -9.69 9.78
N LEU A 74 8.53 -8.47 9.23
CA LEU A 74 7.66 -7.38 9.67
C LEU A 74 6.30 -7.51 9.01
N HIS A 75 5.26 -7.61 9.81
CA HIS A 75 3.89 -7.74 9.31
C HIS A 75 3.12 -6.45 9.59
N ALA A 76 2.30 -6.04 8.60
CA ALA A 76 1.33 -4.99 8.82
C ALA A 76 0.35 -5.41 9.92
N ASN A 77 0.10 -4.52 10.87
CA ASN A 77 -0.79 -4.82 11.98
C ASN A 77 -2.24 -4.72 11.52
N HIS A 78 -2.89 -5.87 11.28
CA HIS A 78 -4.29 -5.93 10.85
C HIS A 78 -5.27 -5.10 11.70
N ALA A 79 -5.02 -4.93 13.00
CA ALA A 79 -5.90 -4.16 13.89
C ALA A 79 -5.70 -2.64 13.79
N LYS A 80 -4.58 -2.19 13.22
CA LYS A 80 -4.24 -0.77 13.04
C LYS A 80 -4.23 -0.33 11.57
N SER A 81 -4.07 -1.27 10.65
CA SER A 81 -4.06 -1.02 9.22
C SER A 81 -5.48 -0.84 8.70
N ASN A 82 -5.70 0.28 8.01
CA ASN A 82 -6.98 0.62 7.40
C ASN A 82 -6.83 0.79 5.89
N ILE A 83 -7.87 0.41 5.15
CA ILE A 83 -7.96 0.70 3.71
C ILE A 83 -8.98 1.82 3.50
N PHE A 84 -8.59 2.75 2.64
CA PHE A 84 -9.39 3.89 2.26
C PHE A 84 -9.61 3.89 0.75
N THR A 85 -10.87 3.94 0.34
CA THR A 85 -11.25 4.01 -1.07
C THR A 85 -12.04 5.29 -1.32
N SER A 86 -11.75 6.00 -2.39
CA SER A 86 -12.48 7.21 -2.80
C SER A 86 -12.81 7.14 -4.29
N GLY A 87 -13.99 7.63 -4.67
CA GLY A 87 -14.42 7.67 -6.07
C GLY A 87 -14.78 6.31 -6.70
N VAL A 88 -15.01 5.27 -5.89
CA VAL A 88 -15.44 3.93 -6.34
C VAL A 88 -16.75 3.54 -5.66
N SER A 89 -17.56 2.70 -6.32
CA SER A 89 -18.82 2.21 -5.75
C SER A 89 -18.56 1.25 -4.58
N SER A 90 -19.54 1.10 -3.68
CA SER A 90 -19.44 0.22 -2.51
C SER A 90 -19.08 -1.23 -2.87
N THR A 91 -19.62 -1.74 -3.97
CA THR A 91 -19.31 -3.08 -4.49
C THR A 91 -17.84 -3.22 -4.89
N ILE A 92 -17.29 -2.22 -5.59
CA ILE A 92 -15.88 -2.21 -6.00
C ILE A 92 -15.00 -2.04 -4.77
N SER A 93 -15.35 -1.16 -3.82
CA SER A 93 -14.62 -1.01 -2.56
C SER A 93 -14.49 -2.35 -1.83
N GLN A 94 -15.57 -3.11 -1.69
CA GLN A 94 -15.50 -4.43 -1.07
C GLN A 94 -14.57 -5.40 -1.84
N GLN A 95 -14.63 -5.40 -3.17
CA GLN A 95 -13.73 -6.22 -3.99
C GLN A 95 -12.25 -5.85 -3.81
N LEU A 96 -11.94 -4.56 -3.60
CA LEU A 96 -10.57 -4.08 -3.36
C LEU A 96 -10.07 -4.40 -1.94
N ILE A 97 -10.98 -4.50 -0.97
CA ILE A 97 -10.65 -4.70 0.44
C ILE A 97 -10.49 -6.19 0.78
N ASN A 98 -11.31 -7.05 0.17
CA ASN A 98 -11.29 -8.49 0.40
C ASN A 98 -9.89 -9.14 0.30
N PRO A 99 -9.01 -8.78 -0.66
CA PRO A 99 -7.67 -9.36 -0.74
C PRO A 99 -6.81 -9.09 0.50
N PHE A 100 -7.02 -7.98 1.21
CA PHE A 100 -6.18 -7.59 2.34
C PHE A 100 -6.70 -8.08 3.69
N GLY A 101 -8.01 -8.31 3.83
CA GLY A 101 -8.61 -8.69 5.12
C GLY A 101 -8.44 -7.61 6.22
N TYR A 102 -8.28 -6.34 5.84
CA TYR A 102 -8.21 -5.20 6.76
C TYR A 102 -9.58 -4.57 6.99
N THR A 103 -9.71 -3.81 8.09
CA THR A 103 -10.90 -3.01 8.37
C THR A 103 -11.01 -1.83 7.40
N VAL A 104 -12.25 -1.53 6.98
CA VAL A 104 -12.56 -0.32 6.19
C VAL A 104 -12.53 0.86 7.13
N GLY A 105 -11.63 1.81 6.89
CA GLY A 105 -11.61 3.05 7.67
C GLY A 105 -12.60 4.08 7.14
N LEU A 106 -13.18 4.88 8.03
CA LEU A 106 -14.17 5.93 7.71
C LEU A 106 -13.49 7.27 7.41
N SER A 107 -13.93 7.95 6.35
CA SER A 107 -13.44 9.29 5.96
C SER A 107 -14.13 10.41 6.77
N PRO A 108 -13.44 11.52 7.12
CA PRO A 108 -12.05 11.87 6.80
C PRO A 108 -11.06 11.33 7.84
N PHE A 109 -9.85 11.01 7.39
CA PHE A 109 -8.74 10.55 8.24
C PHE A 109 -7.89 11.76 8.60
N VAL A 110 -7.66 11.96 9.90
CA VAL A 110 -6.68 12.91 10.40
C VAL A 110 -5.35 12.14 10.46
N ILE A 111 -4.32 12.65 9.77
CA ILE A 111 -2.94 12.16 9.85
C ILE A 111 -2.34 12.65 11.17
#